data_AF-A0AA36CSX0-F1
#
_entry.id   AF-A0AA36CSX0-F1
#
_cell.length_a   1.000
_cell.length_b   1.000
_cell.length_c   1.000
_cell.angle_alpha   90.00
_cell.angle_beta   90.00
_cell.angle_gamma   90.00
#
_symmetry.space_group_name_H-M   'P 1'
#
loop_
_entity.id
_entity.type
_entity.pdbx_description
1 polymer ?
#
loop_
_entity_poly.entity_id
_entity_poly.type
_entity_poly.pdbx_seq_one_letter_code
_entity_poly.pdbx_strand_id
1 'polypeptide(L)'
;MEDFQWINWFCSERGNEFLCEVDTEYIRDRFNLTGLPETVPHYHLALETILDRLRRRRPKSWLVRSLIAPRSCCTALIHARYILTNQGITQMTESSKDREFGICPRWPLQQCSAYADRSFGHA
;
A
#
# COMPACT_ATOMS: atom_id res chain seq x y z
N MET A 1 -7.66 20.04 0.40
CA MET A 1 -6.50 19.33 -0.16
C MET A 1 -6.93 17.88 -0.12
N GLU A 2 -7.54 17.41 -1.20
CA GLU A 2 -8.18 16.08 -1.23
C GLU A 2 -7.17 15.13 -1.85
N ASP A 3 -6.35 14.55 -0.99
CA ASP A 3 -5.28 13.65 -1.37
C ASP A 3 -5.84 12.28 -1.76
N PHE A 4 -5.40 11.79 -2.93
CA PHE A 4 -5.33 10.40 -3.35
C PHE A 4 -6.45 9.42 -2.95
N GLN A 5 -7.55 9.44 -3.71
CA GLN A 5 -8.67 8.51 -3.47
C GLN A 5 -8.35 7.05 -3.81
N TRP A 6 -7.43 6.76 -4.75
CA TRP A 6 -7.18 5.37 -5.17
C TRP A 6 -6.47 4.54 -4.09
N ILE A 7 -5.39 5.07 -3.49
CA ILE A 7 -4.58 4.32 -2.53
C ILE A 7 -5.41 4.03 -1.28
N ASN A 8 -6.06 5.06 -0.74
CA ASN A 8 -6.96 4.92 0.40
C ASN A 8 -8.12 3.94 0.10
N TRP A 9 -8.81 4.11 -1.04
CA TRP A 9 -9.87 3.18 -1.44
C TRP A 9 -9.35 1.74 -1.56
N PHE A 10 -8.20 1.54 -2.20
CA PHE A 10 -7.63 0.22 -2.40
C PHE A 10 -7.24 -0.45 -1.08
N CYS A 11 -6.63 0.27 -0.14
CA CYS A 11 -6.32 -0.24 1.20
C CYS A 11 -7.59 -0.53 2.03
N SER A 12 -8.68 0.21 1.82
CA SER A 12 -9.95 0.00 2.53
C SER A 12 -10.78 -1.19 2.01
N GLU A 13 -10.43 -1.75 0.85
CA GLU A 13 -11.19 -2.83 0.24
C GLU A 13 -10.99 -4.15 1.01
N ARG A 14 -12.05 -4.95 1.12
CA ARG A 14 -12.00 -6.25 1.81
C ARG A 14 -10.94 -7.17 1.19
N GLY A 15 -10.10 -7.77 2.03
CA GLY A 15 -8.95 -8.60 1.64
C GLY A 15 -7.62 -7.84 1.54
N ASN A 16 -7.65 -6.51 1.69
CA ASN A 16 -6.46 -5.65 1.66
C ASN A 16 -6.11 -5.09 3.05
N GLU A 17 -6.60 -5.71 4.13
CA GLU A 17 -6.43 -5.24 5.51
C GLU A 17 -4.96 -5.21 5.97
N PHE A 18 -4.07 -5.87 5.22
CA PHE A 18 -2.64 -5.92 5.52
C PHE A 18 -1.81 -4.91 4.71
N LEU A 19 -2.45 -4.07 3.90
CA LEU A 19 -1.78 -3.03 3.12
C LEU A 19 -1.73 -1.73 3.90
N CYS A 20 -0.61 -1.01 3.76
CA CYS A 20 -0.47 0.35 4.25
C CYS A 20 -0.56 1.34 3.09
N GLU A 21 -0.95 2.58 3.37
CA GLU A 21 -1.03 3.62 2.35
C GLU A 21 0.38 4.08 1.95
N VAL A 22 0.75 3.81 0.70
CA VAL A 22 2.05 4.20 0.15
C VAL A 22 2.09 5.71 -0.07
N ASP A 23 3.16 6.36 0.40
CA ASP A 23 3.38 7.79 0.16
C ASP A 23 3.45 8.11 -1.34
N THR A 24 2.71 9.12 -1.75
CA THR A 24 2.64 9.58 -3.13
C THR A 24 3.96 10.15 -3.63
N GLU A 25 4.81 10.70 -2.74
CA GLU A 25 6.18 11.11 -3.09
C GLU A 25 7.05 9.92 -3.47
N TYR A 26 6.91 8.80 -2.74
CA TYR A 26 7.59 7.55 -3.09
C TYR A 26 7.17 7.05 -4.48
N ILE A 27 5.89 7.16 -4.83
CA ILE A 27 5.33 6.78 -6.14
C ILE A 27 5.74 7.77 -7.24
N ARG A 28 5.99 9.05 -6.91
CA ARG A 28 6.39 10.06 -7.90
C ARG A 28 7.82 9.86 -8.38
N ASP A 29 8.69 9.31 -7.54
CA ASP A 29 10.06 8.98 -7.90
C ASP A 29 10.12 7.72 -8.79
N ARG A 30 10.57 7.92 -10.03
CA ARG A 30 10.66 6.87 -11.04
C ARG A 30 11.69 5.80 -10.71
N PHE A 31 12.71 6.13 -9.91
CA PHE A 31 13.74 5.17 -9.53
C PHE A 31 13.15 4.00 -8.72
N ASN A 32 12.18 4.29 -7.85
CA ASN A 32 11.48 3.30 -7.04
C ASN A 32 10.61 2.33 -7.88
N LEU A 33 10.25 2.74 -9.10
CA LEU A 33 9.33 2.02 -9.99
C LEU A 33 10.03 1.21 -11.09
N THR A 34 11.36 1.12 -11.03
CA THR A 34 12.18 0.39 -12.03
C THR A 34 11.71 -1.06 -12.24
N GLY A 35 11.59 -1.48 -13.49
CA GLY A 35 11.13 -2.83 -13.88
C GLY A 35 9.61 -3.06 -13.83
N LEU A 36 8.82 -2.19 -13.17
CA LEU A 36 7.36 -2.31 -13.18
C LEU A 36 6.70 -2.17 -14.56
N PRO A 37 7.19 -1.32 -15.50
CA PRO A 37 6.60 -1.21 -16.84
C PRO A 37 6.59 -2.52 -17.64
N GLU A 38 7.53 -3.43 -17.36
CA GLU A 38 7.65 -4.73 -18.04
C GLU A 38 6.67 -5.77 -17.47
N THR A 39 6.25 -5.58 -16.22
CA THR A 39 5.39 -6.53 -15.50
C THR A 39 3.91 -6.15 -15.59
N VAL A 40 3.60 -4.84 -15.59
CA VAL A 40 2.21 -4.38 -15.47
C VAL A 40 1.62 -3.96 -16.83
N PRO A 41 0.52 -4.58 -17.29
CA PRO A 41 -0.14 -4.15 -18.53
C PRO A 41 -0.68 -2.73 -18.38
N HIS A 42 -0.57 -1.92 -19.43
CA HIS A 42 -0.99 -0.52 -19.42
C HIS A 42 -0.40 0.31 -18.26
N TYR A 43 0.81 -0.03 -17.81
CA TYR A 43 1.51 0.59 -16.68
C TYR A 43 1.37 2.12 -16.62
N HIS A 44 1.65 2.83 -17.72
CA HIS A 44 1.61 4.29 -17.73
C HIS A 44 0.21 4.86 -17.42
N LEU A 45 -0.84 4.26 -18.00
CA LEU A 45 -2.22 4.67 -17.75
C LEU A 45 -2.66 4.30 -16.33
N ALA A 46 -2.24 3.13 -15.85
CA ALA A 46 -2.48 2.71 -14.47
C ALA A 46 -1.84 3.69 -13.49
N LEU A 47 -0.57 4.03 -13.68
CA LEU A 47 0.18 4.97 -12.83
C LEU A 47 -0.40 6.38 -12.91
N GLU A 48 -0.75 6.89 -14.09
CA GLU A 48 -1.41 8.21 -14.21
C GLU A 48 -2.75 8.25 -13.48
N THR A 49 -3.46 7.13 -13.43
CA THR A 49 -4.74 7.04 -12.72
C THR A 49 -4.53 6.87 -11.22
N ILE A 50 -3.55 6.08 -10.78
CA ILE A 50 -3.12 6.00 -9.37
C ILE A 50 -2.71 7.38 -8.87
N LEU A 51 -1.99 8.15 -9.70
CA LEU A 51 -1.51 9.50 -9.43
C LEU A 51 -2.56 10.61 -9.65
N ASP A 52 -3.83 10.25 -9.89
CA ASP A 52 -4.96 11.16 -10.18
C ASP A 52 -4.72 12.16 -11.34
N ARG A 53 -3.70 11.92 -12.16
CA ARG A 53 -3.32 12.76 -13.31
C ARG A 53 -4.33 12.64 -14.45
N LEU A 54 -4.99 11.48 -14.57
CA LEU A 54 -5.99 11.24 -15.61
C LEU A 54 -7.31 11.99 -15.34
N ARG A 55 -7.61 12.40 -14.09
CA ARG A 55 -8.87 13.09 -13.74
C ARG A 55 -9.11 14.36 -14.57
N ARG A 56 -8.04 15.08 -14.89
CA ARG A 56 -8.06 16.29 -15.74
C ARG A 56 -8.53 16.00 -17.16
N ARG A 57 -8.27 14.80 -17.67
CA ARG A 57 -8.61 14.39 -19.05
C ARG A 57 -10.03 13.84 -19.19
N ARG A 58 -10.78 13.71 -18.09
CA ARG A 58 -12.16 13.16 -18.05
C ARG A 58 -12.27 11.88 -18.91
N PRO A 59 -11.47 10.83 -18.59
CA PRO A 59 -11.47 9.60 -19.36
C PRO A 59 -12.87 8.97 -19.37
N LYS A 60 -13.16 8.22 -20.44
CA LYS A 60 -14.41 7.45 -20.55
C LYS A 60 -14.50 6.44 -19.40
N SER A 61 -15.71 6.22 -18.87
CA SER A 61 -15.96 5.35 -17.72
C SER A 61 -15.45 3.92 -17.91
N TRP A 62 -15.65 3.34 -19.10
CA TRP A 62 -15.17 1.99 -19.42
C TRP A 62 -13.65 1.87 -19.35
N LEU A 63 -12.91 2.93 -19.71
CA LEU A 63 -11.45 2.95 -19.65
C LEU A 63 -10.96 2.93 -18.21
N VAL A 64 -11.59 3.73 -17.33
CA VAL A 64 -11.28 3.72 -15.90
C VAL A 64 -11.56 2.34 -15.30
N ARG A 65 -12.63 1.67 -15.74
CA ARG A 65 -12.97 0.31 -15.30
C ARG A 65 -11.97 -0.73 -15.77
N SER A 66 -11.53 -0.67 -17.03
CA SER A 66 -10.51 -1.60 -17.55
C SER A 66 -9.15 -1.45 -16.85
N LEU A 67 -8.90 -0.30 -16.23
CA LEU A 67 -7.66 -0.04 -15.49
C LEU A 67 -7.70 -0.50 -14.02
N ILE A 68 -8.79 -1.09 -13.52
CA ILE A 68 -8.83 -1.58 -12.12
C ILE A 68 -7.73 -2.61 -11.86
N ALA A 69 -7.68 -3.70 -12.62
CA ALA A 69 -6.69 -4.76 -12.43
C ALA A 69 -5.23 -4.27 -12.63
N PRO A 70 -4.90 -3.51 -13.70
CA PRO A 70 -3.59 -2.87 -13.83
C PRO A 70 -3.20 -1.99 -12.65
N ARG A 71 -4.12 -1.17 -12.15
CA ARG A 71 -3.85 -0.29 -11.01
C ARG A 71 -3.60 -1.09 -9.73
N SER A 72 -4.44 -2.09 -9.45
CA SER A 72 -4.28 -2.95 -8.28
C SER A 72 -2.92 -3.67 -8.31
N CYS A 73 -2.52 -4.20 -9.47
CA CYS A 73 -1.21 -4.83 -9.64
C CYS A 73 -0.06 -3.83 -9.43
N CYS A 74 -0.13 -2.64 -10.04
CA CYS A 74 0.83 -1.56 -9.80
C CYS A 74 0.93 -1.22 -8.31
N THR A 75 -0.19 -0.94 -7.64
CA THR A 75 -0.22 -0.52 -6.24
C THR A 75 0.36 -1.60 -5.33
N ALA A 76 0.01 -2.87 -5.54
CA ALA A 76 0.56 -3.98 -4.75
C ALA A 76 2.07 -4.16 -4.95
N LEU A 77 2.57 -4.09 -6.19
CA LEU A 77 4.01 -4.22 -6.46
C LEU A 77 4.83 -3.05 -5.91
N ILE A 78 4.26 -1.84 -5.93
CA ILE A 78 4.86 -0.67 -5.29
C ILE A 78 4.88 -0.85 -3.78
N HIS A 79 3.76 -1.27 -3.18
CA HIS A 79 3.64 -1.53 -1.75
C HIS A 79 4.70 -2.53 -1.27
N ALA A 80 4.87 -3.65 -1.98
CA ALA A 80 5.88 -4.67 -1.66
C ALA A 80 7.31 -4.11 -1.59
N ARG A 81 7.61 -3.06 -2.36
CA ARG A 81 8.90 -2.34 -2.28
C ARG A 81 8.90 -1.30 -1.16
N TYR A 82 7.79 -0.57 -1.02
CA TYR A 82 7.64 0.50 -0.05
C TYR A 82 7.83 0.02 1.39
N ILE A 83 7.29 -1.16 1.74
CA ILE A 83 7.42 -1.74 3.09
C ILE A 83 8.86 -2.12 3.47
N LEU A 84 9.81 -2.06 2.54
CA LEU A 84 11.24 -2.25 2.79
C LEU A 84 11.99 -0.94 3.03
N THR A 85 11.32 0.20 2.87
CA THR A 85 11.85 1.53 3.20
C THR A 85 11.65 1.82 4.69
N ASN A 86 12.42 2.76 5.25
CA ASN A 86 12.24 3.17 6.64
C ASN A 86 10.80 3.65 6.93
N GLN A 87 10.20 4.44 6.02
CA GLN A 87 8.84 4.94 6.17
C GLN A 87 7.81 3.81 6.16
N GLY A 88 7.92 2.88 5.20
CA GLY A 88 7.03 1.72 5.12
C GLY A 88 7.17 0.78 6.31
N ILE A 89 8.40 0.52 6.78
CA ILE A 89 8.65 -0.30 7.97
C ILE A 89 7.99 0.33 9.21
N THR A 90 8.13 1.64 9.40
CA THR A 90 7.49 2.34 10.52
C THR A 90 5.97 2.17 10.48
N GLN A 91 5.32 2.42 9.35
CA GLN A 91 3.87 2.25 9.21
C GLN A 91 3.43 0.80 9.49
N MET A 92 4.10 -0.18 8.88
CA MET A 92 3.76 -1.60 9.08
C MET A 92 3.99 -2.05 10.52
N THR A 93 4.96 -1.47 11.23
CA THR A 93 5.20 -1.76 12.65
C THR A 93 4.06 -1.24 13.52
N GLU A 94 3.51 -0.06 13.21
CA GLU A 94 2.36 0.51 13.91
C GLU A 94 1.12 -0.37 13.72
N SER A 95 0.77 -0.73 12.47
CA SER A 95 -0.30 -1.69 12.16
C SER A 95 -0.13 -3.05 12.86
N SER A 96 1.12 -3.50 13.03
CA SER A 96 1.39 -4.74 13.76
C SER A 96 1.08 -4.60 15.24
N LYS A 97 1.42 -3.47 15.86
CA LYS A 97 1.11 -3.22 17.28
C LYS A 97 -0.40 -3.18 17.52
N ASP A 98 -1.16 -2.71 16.54
CA ASP A 98 -2.63 -2.62 16.60
C ASP A 98 -3.35 -3.94 16.25
N ARG A 99 -2.59 -5.01 15.99
CA ARG A 99 -3.08 -6.37 15.70
C ARG A 99 -3.88 -6.49 14.40
N GLU A 100 -3.64 -5.62 13.45
CA GLU A 100 -4.30 -5.65 12.14
C GLU A 100 -3.93 -6.93 11.35
N PHE A 101 -2.73 -7.47 11.54
CA PHE A 101 -2.27 -8.71 10.90
C PHE A 101 -2.79 -10.01 11.56
N GLY A 102 -3.64 -9.91 12.59
CA GLY A 102 -4.11 -11.05 13.36
C GLY A 102 -3.11 -11.52 14.43
N ILE A 103 -3.32 -12.73 14.95
CA ILE A 103 -2.52 -13.30 16.04
C ILE A 103 -2.09 -14.71 15.65
N CYS A 104 -0.89 -15.12 16.08
CA CYS A 104 -0.41 -16.49 15.90
C CYS A 104 -1.39 -17.50 16.55
N PRO A 105 -1.98 -18.44 15.80
CA PRO A 105 -2.95 -19.40 16.34
C PRO A 105 -2.29 -20.42 17.28
N ARG A 106 -0.95 -20.57 17.22
CA ARG A 106 -0.19 -21.54 18.01
C ARG A 106 0.22 -21.00 19.38
N TRP A 107 0.31 -19.67 19.54
CA TRP A 107 0.78 -19.05 20.78
C TRP A 107 0.00 -17.77 21.09
N PRO A 108 -0.92 -17.77 22.08
CA PRO A 108 -1.62 -16.57 22.50
C PRO A 108 -0.67 -15.58 23.22
N LEU A 109 -0.15 -14.62 22.44
CA LEU A 109 0.44 -13.29 22.77
C LEU A 109 1.52 -13.14 23.87
N GLN A 110 1.61 -13.95 24.91
CA GLN A 110 2.53 -13.67 26.04
C GLN A 110 4.02 -13.89 25.73
N GLN A 111 4.39 -14.37 24.53
CA GLN A 111 5.80 -14.62 24.16
C GLN A 111 6.19 -14.20 22.74
N CYS A 112 5.30 -13.52 21.99
CA CYS A 112 5.65 -13.13 20.62
C CYS A 112 6.29 -11.73 20.62
N SER A 113 7.59 -11.67 20.32
CA SER A 113 8.39 -10.43 20.31
C SER A 113 7.82 -9.34 19.39
N ALA A 114 7.09 -9.71 18.33
CA ALA A 114 6.40 -8.79 17.43
C ALA A 114 5.30 -7.94 18.11
N TYR A 115 4.79 -8.37 19.28
CA TYR A 115 3.74 -7.69 20.05
C TYR A 115 4.17 -7.32 21.48
N ALA A 116 5.43 -7.58 21.85
CA ALA A 116 5.91 -7.53 23.23
C ALA A 116 6.29 -6.12 23.73
N ASP A 117 6.15 -5.08 22.91
CA ASP A 117 6.67 -3.73 23.19
C ASP A 117 5.69 -2.84 23.99
N ARG A 118 5.09 -3.38 25.06
CA ARG A 118 4.31 -2.58 26.04
C ARG A 118 4.52 -2.96 27.51
N SER A 119 5.60 -3.65 27.87
CA SER A 119 5.93 -3.87 29.28
C SER A 119 7.42 -4.15 29.39
N PHE A 120 8.23 -3.13 29.72
CA PHE A 120 9.45 -3.21 30.56
C PHE A 120 10.16 -1.84 30.51
N GLY A 121 9.49 -0.85 31.09
CA GLY A 121 9.99 0.50 31.26
C GLY A 121 9.31 1.15 32.44
N HIS A 122 9.56 0.60 33.64
CA HIS A 122 9.59 1.25 34.95
C HIS A 122 9.53 0.18 36.05
N ALA A 123 10.71 -0.14 36.58
CA ALA A 123 10.94 -0.49 37.98
C ALA A 123 12.33 0.06 38.33
#